data_AF-A0A970D2P7-F1
#
_entry.id   AF-A0A970D2P7-F1
#
_cell.length_a   1.000
_cell.length_b   1.000
_cell.length_c   1.000
_cell.angle_alpha   90.00
_cell.angle_beta   90.00
_cell.angle_gamma   90.00
#
_symmetry.space_group_name_H-M   'P 1'
#
loop_
_entity.id
_entity.type
_entity.pdbx_description
1 polymer ?
#
loop_
_entity_poly.entity_id
_entity_poly.type
_entity_poly.pdbx_seq_one_letter_code
_entity_poly.pdbx_strand_id
1 'polypeptide(L)'
;MNIRDEMNKIYKPLVLKQKELISELKKCGDFKFSSGFFNNHYHKNEIGVYIADCFPIPVISIKGLCDIEIDLERISVTSKLEKKNVLIFDFSKINDLTFEIYGVEDYLTDYYAHGNNISDTLHKIESSDEQAFFYPFYFDNSVTGKEICKLIEFLFSHNFFY
;
A
#
# COMPACT_ATOMS: atom_id res chain seq x y z
N MET A 1 -15.28 -20.04 24.13
CA MET A 1 -13.91 -19.64 23.75
C MET A 1 -13.66 -18.29 24.39
N ASN A 2 -12.48 -18.02 24.96
CA ASN A 2 -12.26 -16.70 25.60
C ASN A 2 -11.80 -15.68 24.55
N ILE A 3 -11.96 -14.39 24.86
CA ILE A 3 -11.62 -13.30 23.92
C ILE A 3 -10.16 -13.34 23.45
N ARG A 4 -9.23 -13.82 24.28
CA ARG A 4 -7.81 -13.94 23.91
C ARG A 4 -7.61 -15.00 22.83
N ASP A 5 -8.34 -16.10 22.90
CA ASP A 5 -8.27 -17.16 21.90
C ASP A 5 -8.82 -16.69 20.55
N GLU A 6 -9.90 -15.90 20.56
CA GLU A 6 -10.48 -15.28 19.36
C GLU A 6 -9.51 -14.28 18.72
N MET A 7 -8.95 -13.37 19.52
CA MET A 7 -7.93 -12.44 19.04
C MET A 7 -6.71 -13.18 18.48
N ASN A 8 -6.23 -14.24 19.13
CA ASN A 8 -5.11 -15.02 18.63
C ASN A 8 -5.41 -15.71 17.29
N LYS A 9 -6.65 -16.14 17.05
CA LYS A 9 -7.05 -16.70 15.75
C LYS A 9 -6.97 -15.66 14.63
N ILE A 10 -7.36 -14.42 14.92
CA ILE A 10 -7.33 -13.30 13.96
C ILE A 10 -5.88 -12.82 13.73
N TYR A 11 -5.10 -12.64 14.79
CA TYR A 11 -3.77 -12.01 14.71
C TYR A 11 -2.63 -12.94 14.35
N LYS A 12 -2.75 -14.25 14.64
CA LYS A 12 -1.66 -15.18 14.35
C LYS A 12 -1.31 -15.22 12.85
N PRO A 13 -2.26 -15.26 11.90
CA PRO A 13 -1.96 -15.14 10.48
C PRO A 13 -1.19 -13.86 10.13
N LEU A 14 -1.63 -12.70 10.64
CA LEU A 14 -0.99 -11.40 10.42
C LEU A 14 0.48 -11.39 10.89
N VAL A 15 0.73 -11.91 12.10
CA VAL A 15 2.07 -12.00 12.68
C VAL A 15 2.96 -12.94 11.88
N LEU A 16 2.43 -14.09 11.43
CA LEU A 16 3.18 -15.02 10.60
C LEU A 16 3.53 -14.39 9.25
N LYS A 17 2.59 -13.66 8.65
CA LYS A 17 2.82 -12.96 7.40
C LYS A 17 3.88 -11.87 7.54
N GLN A 18 3.81 -11.07 8.60
CA GLN A 18 4.83 -10.05 8.90
C GLN A 18 6.23 -10.67 9.02
N LYS A 19 6.35 -11.82 9.69
CA LYS A 19 7.63 -12.54 9.81
C LYS A 19 8.14 -13.06 8.47
N GLU A 20 7.25 -13.60 7.63
CA GLU A 20 7.58 -14.02 6.27
C GLU A 20 8.16 -12.85 5.47
N LEU A 21 7.43 -11.73 5.41
CA LEU A 21 7.85 -10.54 4.66
C LEU A 21 9.17 -9.97 5.19
N ILE A 22 9.33 -9.82 6.52
CA ILE A 22 10.61 -9.37 7.11
C ILE A 22 11.76 -10.30 6.76
N SER A 23 11.54 -11.62 6.75
CA SER A 23 12.58 -12.60 6.41
C SER A 23 13.04 -12.44 4.96
N GLU A 24 12.12 -12.21 4.03
CA GLU A 24 12.45 -11.97 2.62
C GLU A 24 13.06 -10.58 2.40
N LEU A 25 12.57 -9.52 3.07
CA LEU A 25 13.13 -8.17 2.99
C LEU A 25 14.58 -8.12 3.44
N LYS A 26 14.98 -8.90 4.46
CA LYS A 26 16.39 -9.02 4.88
C LYS A 26 17.31 -9.60 3.80
N LYS A 27 16.75 -10.23 2.77
CA LYS A 27 17.47 -10.82 1.64
C LYS A 27 17.36 -9.96 0.38
N CYS A 28 16.48 -8.96 0.37
CA CYS A 28 16.21 -8.10 -0.79
C CYS A 28 16.83 -6.73 -0.58
N GLY A 29 17.74 -6.36 -1.49
CA GLY A 29 18.41 -5.08 -1.49
C GLY A 29 19.11 -4.76 -0.15
N ASP A 30 19.52 -3.50 -0.01
CA ASP A 30 20.09 -2.97 1.23
C ASP A 30 19.13 -1.92 1.81
N PHE A 31 17.85 -2.29 1.89
CA PHE A 31 16.78 -1.42 2.35
C PHE A 31 16.74 -1.35 3.88
N LYS A 32 16.69 -0.12 4.42
CA LYS A 32 16.46 0.10 5.85
C LYS A 32 14.96 0.08 6.11
N PHE A 33 14.52 -0.76 7.05
CA PHE A 33 13.12 -0.85 7.41
C PHE A 33 12.89 -1.01 8.91
N SER A 34 11.69 -0.66 9.36
CA SER A 34 11.17 -0.89 10.71
C SER A 34 9.82 -1.57 10.63
N SER A 35 9.40 -2.22 11.71
CA SER A 35 8.09 -2.88 11.77
C SER A 35 7.43 -2.64 13.12
N GLY A 36 6.10 -2.48 13.11
CA GLY A 36 5.30 -2.24 14.30
C GLY A 36 3.85 -2.66 14.12
N PHE A 37 3.03 -2.30 15.10
CA PHE A 37 1.58 -2.50 15.09
C PHE A 37 0.91 -1.14 15.28
N PHE A 38 0.03 -0.75 14.35
CA PHE A 38 -0.55 0.60 14.30
C PHE A 38 -2.07 0.49 14.12
N ASN A 39 -2.83 1.32 14.83
CA ASN A 39 -4.29 1.39 14.73
C ASN A 39 -4.75 2.61 13.92
N ASN A 40 -6.07 2.81 13.81
CA ASN A 40 -6.71 3.90 13.07
C ASN A 40 -6.49 3.85 11.55
N HIS A 41 -6.34 2.65 11.01
CA HIS A 41 -6.45 2.43 9.56
C HIS A 41 -7.92 2.50 9.16
N TYR A 42 -8.19 2.89 7.91
CA TYR A 42 -9.55 3.04 7.42
C TYR A 42 -9.87 1.98 6.37
N HIS A 43 -11.04 1.37 6.46
CA HIS A 43 -11.61 0.53 5.41
C HIS A 43 -12.94 1.11 4.92
N LYS A 44 -13.29 0.86 3.65
CA LYS A 44 -14.65 1.13 3.14
C LYS A 44 -15.58 0.02 3.63
N ASN A 45 -16.65 0.37 4.32
CA ASN A 45 -17.69 -0.58 4.69
C ASN A 45 -18.58 -0.97 3.49
N GLU A 46 -19.60 -1.80 3.72
CA GLU A 46 -20.51 -2.31 2.68
C GLU A 46 -21.24 -1.22 1.87
N ILE A 47 -21.39 -0.01 2.44
CA ILE A 47 -22.03 1.14 1.78
C ILE A 47 -21.01 2.15 1.23
N GLY A 48 -19.72 1.81 1.22
CA GLY A 48 -18.64 2.60 0.64
C GLY A 48 -18.11 3.74 1.53
N VAL A 49 -18.49 3.78 2.81
CA VAL A 49 -18.04 4.80 3.76
C VAL A 49 -16.78 4.34 4.47
N TYR A 50 -15.77 5.22 4.56
CA TYR A 50 -14.56 4.96 5.31
C TYR A 50 -14.83 4.96 6.82
N ILE A 51 -14.47 3.86 7.50
CA ILE A 51 -14.56 3.70 8.96
C ILE A 51 -13.17 3.39 9.51
N ALA A 52 -12.83 4.02 10.64
CA ALA A 52 -11.58 3.79 11.34
C ALA A 52 -11.63 2.51 12.18
N ASP A 53 -10.66 1.62 11.98
CA ASP A 53 -10.43 0.46 12.81
C ASP A 53 -9.65 0.82 14.07
N CYS A 54 -10.23 0.51 15.22
CA CYS A 54 -9.60 0.76 16.52
C CYS A 54 -8.50 -0.26 16.85
N PHE A 55 -8.48 -1.40 16.17
CA PHE A 55 -7.51 -2.48 16.40
C PHE A 55 -6.23 -2.23 15.59
N PRO A 56 -5.06 -2.63 16.11
CA PRO A 56 -3.81 -2.41 15.38
C PRO A 56 -3.55 -3.50 14.34
N ILE A 57 -2.93 -3.18 13.22
CA ILE A 57 -2.42 -4.15 12.23
C ILE A 57 -0.89 -4.04 12.10
N PRO A 58 -0.19 -5.12 11.70
CA PRO A 58 1.23 -5.05 11.45
C PRO A 58 1.55 -4.20 10.22
N VAL A 59 2.48 -3.28 10.38
CA VAL A 59 3.02 -2.45 9.28
C VAL A 59 4.54 -2.59 9.25
N ILE A 60 5.10 -2.68 8.04
CA ILE A 60 6.54 -2.63 7.80
C ILE A 60 6.84 -1.39 6.96
N SER A 61 7.60 -0.45 7.51
CA SER A 61 7.98 0.80 6.83
C SER A 61 9.36 0.65 6.21
N ILE A 62 9.46 0.75 4.89
CA ILE A 62 10.72 0.86 4.15
C ILE A 62 11.09 2.33 4.07
N LYS A 63 12.18 2.71 4.74
CA LYS A 63 12.53 4.12 4.98
C LYS A 63 12.66 4.89 3.66
N GLY A 64 11.79 5.90 3.50
CA GLY A 64 11.79 6.83 2.36
C GLY A 64 11.19 6.26 1.08
N LEU A 65 10.54 5.09 1.12
CA LEU A 65 10.06 4.40 -0.07
C LEU A 65 8.60 3.97 0.02
N CYS A 66 8.21 3.18 1.02
CA CYS A 66 6.83 2.71 1.15
C CYS A 66 6.53 2.17 2.54
N ASP A 67 5.25 2.11 2.86
CA ASP A 67 4.72 1.31 3.96
C ASP A 67 4.05 0.04 3.41
N ILE A 68 4.23 -1.09 4.10
CA ILE A 68 3.58 -2.36 3.81
C ILE A 68 2.62 -2.67 4.95
N GLU A 69 1.32 -2.57 4.71
CA GLU A 69 0.29 -2.86 5.69
C GLU A 69 -0.24 -4.26 5.46
N ILE A 70 -0.32 -5.05 6.53
CA ILE A 70 -0.83 -6.41 6.50
C ILE A 70 -2.17 -6.38 7.21
N ASP A 71 -3.24 -6.23 6.44
CA ASP A 71 -4.60 -6.15 6.96
C ASP A 71 -5.26 -7.54 7.01
N LEU A 72 -6.45 -7.62 7.60
CA LEU A 72 -7.25 -8.84 7.72
C LEU A 72 -7.67 -9.39 6.36
N GLU A 73 -7.93 -8.51 5.40
CA GLU A 73 -8.47 -8.89 4.09
C GLU A 73 -7.39 -8.97 3.00
N ARG A 74 -6.37 -8.11 3.10
CA ARG A 74 -5.38 -7.90 2.03
C ARG A 74 -4.09 -7.31 2.57
N ILE A 75 -3.07 -7.32 1.72
CA ILE A 75 -1.82 -6.60 1.96
C ILE A 75 -1.79 -5.39 1.03
N SER A 76 -1.45 -4.23 1.57
CA SER A 76 -1.17 -3.03 0.78
C SER A 76 0.32 -2.70 0.83
N VAL A 77 0.86 -2.23 -0.29
CA VAL A 77 2.16 -1.56 -0.34
C VAL A 77 1.89 -0.14 -0.81
N THR A 78 1.98 0.83 0.08
CA THR A 78 1.65 2.22 -0.21
C THR A 78 2.91 3.03 -0.38
N SER A 79 3.03 3.68 -1.53
CA SER A 79 4.12 4.60 -1.84
C SER A 79 3.56 5.92 -2.37
N LYS A 80 4.42 6.88 -2.69
CA LYS A 80 4.08 8.17 -3.26
C LYS A 80 4.86 8.40 -4.54
N LEU A 81 4.27 9.17 -5.46
CA LEU A 81 4.95 9.66 -6.65
C LEU A 81 4.66 11.14 -6.83
N GLU A 82 5.70 11.94 -7.14
CA GLU A 82 5.54 13.37 -7.37
C GLU A 82 4.72 13.59 -8.64
N LYS A 83 3.88 14.65 -8.67
CA LYS A 83 3.02 14.97 -9.82
C LYS A 83 3.77 14.97 -11.14
N LYS A 84 4.96 15.58 -11.18
CA LYS A 84 5.79 15.64 -12.39
C LYS A 84 6.19 14.25 -12.91
N ASN A 85 6.40 13.29 -12.01
CA ASN A 85 6.76 11.92 -12.34
C ASN A 85 5.53 11.12 -12.74
N VAL A 86 4.37 11.36 -12.09
CA VAL A 86 3.09 10.73 -12.47
C VAL A 86 2.73 11.04 -13.92
N LEU A 87 2.83 12.31 -14.33
CA LEU A 87 2.43 12.77 -15.66
C LEU A 87 3.27 12.17 -16.81
N ILE A 88 4.48 11.68 -16.51
CA ILE A 88 5.36 11.03 -17.50
C ILE A 88 5.52 9.53 -17.25
N PHE A 89 4.83 8.98 -16.26
CA PHE A 89 4.97 7.59 -15.87
C PHE A 89 4.36 6.66 -16.93
N ASP A 90 5.07 5.59 -17.25
CA ASP A 90 4.57 4.55 -18.14
C ASP A 90 3.70 3.56 -17.37
N PHE A 91 2.39 3.78 -17.39
CA PHE A 91 1.39 2.95 -16.69
C PHE A 91 1.31 1.51 -17.21
N SER A 92 1.84 1.22 -18.39
CA SER A 92 1.92 -0.17 -18.87
C SER A 92 2.81 -1.05 -18.00
N LYS A 93 3.70 -0.46 -17.18
CA LYS A 93 4.57 -1.17 -16.24
C LYS A 93 3.86 -1.73 -15.01
N ILE A 94 2.66 -1.22 -14.70
CA ILE A 94 1.87 -1.61 -13.51
C ILE A 94 0.44 -2.00 -13.87
N ASN A 95 0.14 -2.23 -15.15
CA ASN A 95 -1.21 -2.55 -15.63
C ASN A 95 -1.75 -3.89 -15.08
N ASP A 96 -0.86 -4.83 -14.78
CA ASP A 96 -1.18 -6.13 -14.19
C ASP A 96 -1.34 -6.07 -12.66
N LEU A 97 -1.05 -4.91 -12.04
CA LEU A 97 -1.21 -4.70 -10.60
C LEU A 97 -2.55 -4.06 -10.28
N THR A 98 -3.12 -4.43 -9.13
CA THR A 98 -4.27 -3.71 -8.58
C THR A 98 -3.76 -2.54 -7.74
N PHE A 99 -4.09 -1.31 -8.13
CA PHE A 99 -3.66 -0.11 -7.42
C PHE A 99 -4.72 0.99 -7.50
N GLU A 100 -4.57 2.00 -6.64
CA GLU A 100 -5.35 3.25 -6.67
C GLU A 100 -4.40 4.45 -6.72
N ILE A 101 -4.95 5.64 -6.98
CA ILE A 101 -4.22 6.91 -6.85
C ILE A 101 -5.13 7.90 -6.13
N TYR A 102 -4.65 8.45 -5.01
CA TYR A 102 -5.36 9.50 -4.28
C TYR A 102 -4.39 10.62 -3.84
N GLY A 103 -4.94 11.79 -3.51
CA GLY A 103 -4.18 12.99 -3.14
C GLY A 103 -3.37 12.82 -1.85
N VAL A 104 -2.24 13.49 -1.73
CA VAL A 104 -1.48 13.52 -0.47
C VAL A 104 -2.05 14.55 0.49
N GLU A 105 -2.44 15.72 -0.02
CA GLU A 105 -3.06 16.78 0.78
C GLU A 105 -4.55 16.51 0.98
N ASP A 106 -5.27 16.14 -0.09
CA ASP A 106 -6.66 15.67 -0.05
C ASP A 106 -6.74 14.14 -0.23
N TYR A 107 -6.53 13.43 0.88
CA TYR A 107 -6.56 11.98 0.94
C TYR A 107 -7.96 11.37 0.74
N LEU A 108 -9.01 12.18 0.57
CA LEU A 108 -10.38 11.72 0.28
C LEU A 108 -10.71 11.73 -1.21
N THR A 109 -9.87 12.37 -2.04
CA THR A 109 -10.09 12.45 -3.48
C THR A 109 -9.35 11.32 -4.20
N ASP A 110 -10.13 10.35 -4.69
CA ASP A 110 -9.66 9.28 -5.57
C ASP A 110 -9.50 9.80 -7.01
N TYR A 111 -8.27 9.83 -7.51
CA TYR A 111 -7.95 10.21 -8.89
C TYR A 111 -8.08 9.02 -9.85
N TYR A 112 -7.66 7.84 -9.39
CA TYR A 112 -7.76 6.57 -10.10
C TYR A 112 -8.22 5.47 -9.16
N ALA A 113 -9.25 4.74 -9.61
CA ALA A 113 -9.59 3.43 -9.12
C ALA A 113 -9.37 2.38 -10.22
N HIS A 114 -9.18 1.12 -9.82
CA HIS A 114 -8.96 0.01 -10.76
C HIS A 114 -10.02 -0.02 -11.88
N GLY A 115 -9.54 -0.04 -13.14
CA GLY A 115 -10.39 -0.03 -14.34
C GLY A 115 -10.78 1.36 -14.86
N ASN A 116 -10.36 2.45 -14.19
CA ASN A 116 -10.51 3.80 -14.73
C ASN A 116 -9.62 4.02 -15.96
N ASN A 117 -9.99 5.01 -16.78
CA ASN A 117 -9.17 5.42 -17.91
C ASN A 117 -7.94 6.22 -17.43
N ILE A 118 -6.75 5.81 -17.85
CA ILE A 118 -5.49 6.48 -17.47
C ILE A 118 -5.41 7.90 -18.03
N SER A 119 -5.89 8.16 -19.25
CA SER A 119 -5.88 9.51 -19.83
C SER A 119 -6.73 10.48 -19.00
N ASP A 120 -7.94 10.07 -18.61
CA ASP A 120 -8.82 10.88 -17.76
C ASP A 120 -8.19 11.11 -16.37
N THR A 121 -7.54 10.08 -15.82
CA THR A 121 -6.79 10.18 -14.57
C THR A 121 -5.69 11.25 -14.66
N LEU A 122 -4.90 11.22 -15.72
CA LEU A 122 -3.82 12.17 -15.94
C LEU A 122 -4.34 13.61 -16.08
N HIS A 123 -5.47 13.83 -16.74
CA HIS A 123 -6.10 15.15 -16.81
C HIS A 123 -6.57 15.67 -15.44
N LYS A 124 -7.14 14.80 -14.59
CA LYS A 124 -7.50 15.18 -13.21
C LYS A 124 -6.26 15.54 -12.39
N ILE A 125 -5.20 14.73 -12.52
CA ILE A 125 -3.93 14.97 -11.82
C ILE A 125 -3.29 16.28 -12.28
N GLU A 126 -3.24 16.53 -13.58
CA GLU A 126 -2.68 17.77 -14.16
C GLU A 126 -3.41 19.02 -13.65
N SER A 127 -4.74 18.95 -13.51
CA SER A 127 -5.57 20.06 -13.05
C SER A 127 -5.63 20.24 -11.52
N SER A 128 -5.16 19.27 -10.74
CA SER A 128 -5.13 19.35 -9.27
C SER A 128 -4.01 20.24 -8.72
N ASP A 129 -4.14 20.72 -7.49
CA ASP A 129 -3.08 21.44 -6.77
C ASP A 129 -2.11 20.50 -6.01
N GLU A 130 -2.38 19.19 -6.03
CA GLU A 130 -1.54 18.15 -5.42
C GLU A 130 -0.11 18.16 -5.98
N GLN A 131 0.88 18.04 -5.09
CA GLN A 131 2.29 17.94 -5.49
C GLN A 131 2.80 16.51 -5.58
N ALA A 132 2.11 15.58 -4.91
CA ALA A 132 2.39 14.16 -4.91
C ALA A 132 1.09 13.39 -4.70
N PHE A 133 1.11 12.11 -5.05
CA PHE A 133 -0.04 11.23 -4.94
C PHE A 133 0.36 9.94 -4.27
N PHE A 134 -0.51 9.40 -3.44
CA PHE A 134 -0.36 8.06 -2.90
C PHE A 134 -0.72 7.02 -3.97
N TYR A 135 0.02 5.91 -3.93
CA TYR A 135 -0.14 4.73 -4.77
C TYR A 135 -0.16 3.49 -3.86
N PRO A 136 -1.31 3.11 -3.30
CA PRO A 136 -1.47 1.80 -2.69
C PRO A 136 -1.54 0.72 -3.78
N PHE A 137 -0.68 -0.29 -3.67
CA PHE A 137 -0.75 -1.51 -4.46
C PHE A 137 -1.35 -2.62 -3.59
N TYR A 138 -2.38 -3.29 -4.07
CA TYR A 138 -3.13 -4.28 -3.31
C TYR A 138 -2.81 -5.71 -3.75
N PHE A 139 -2.66 -6.57 -2.75
CA PHE A 139 -2.38 -7.98 -2.91
C PHE A 139 -3.27 -8.82 -2.01
N ASP A 140 -3.63 -10.01 -2.46
CA ASP A 140 -4.21 -11.00 -1.57
C ASP A 140 -3.17 -11.52 -0.56
N ASN A 141 -3.64 -12.24 0.46
CA ASN A 141 -2.78 -12.79 1.50
C ASN A 141 -1.83 -13.91 1.01
N SER A 142 -1.99 -14.40 -0.23
CA SER A 142 -1.16 -15.43 -0.83
C SER A 142 0.12 -14.88 -1.48
N VAL A 143 0.20 -13.56 -1.73
CA VAL A 143 1.41 -12.91 -2.28
C VAL A 143 2.65 -13.29 -1.49
N THR A 144 3.71 -13.68 -2.16
CA THR A 144 4.94 -14.09 -1.48
C THR A 144 5.81 -12.90 -1.10
N GLY A 145 6.65 -13.05 -0.07
CA GLY A 145 7.66 -12.02 0.24
C GLY A 145 8.58 -11.67 -0.94
N LYS A 146 8.84 -12.60 -1.86
CA LYS A 146 9.61 -12.34 -3.08
C LYS A 146 8.89 -11.41 -4.07
N GLU A 147 7.58 -11.53 -4.20
CA GLU A 147 6.79 -10.65 -5.06
C GLU A 147 6.75 -9.23 -4.49
N ILE A 148 6.59 -9.10 -3.17
CA ILE A 148 6.69 -7.81 -2.48
C ILE A 148 8.09 -7.19 -2.66
N CYS A 149 9.16 -7.99 -2.56
CA CYS A 149 10.53 -7.54 -2.81
C CYS A 149 10.72 -6.99 -4.22
N LYS A 150 10.18 -7.68 -5.24
CA LYS A 150 10.21 -7.20 -6.64
C LYS A 150 9.49 -5.87 -6.80
N LEU A 151 8.34 -5.69 -6.14
CA LEU A 151 7.64 -4.40 -6.15
C LEU A 151 8.49 -3.31 -5.50
N ILE A 152 9.13 -3.58 -4.37
CA ILE A 152 9.98 -2.59 -3.67
C ILE A 152 11.16 -2.15 -4.56
N GLU A 153 11.84 -3.09 -5.21
CA GLU A 153 12.91 -2.79 -6.17
C GLU A 153 12.39 -1.99 -7.38
N PHE A 154 11.17 -2.32 -7.85
CA PHE A 154 10.49 -1.56 -8.90
C PHE A 154 10.22 -0.12 -8.45
N LEU A 155 9.61 0.08 -7.28
CA LEU A 155 9.30 1.41 -6.74
C LEU A 155 10.57 2.26 -6.62
N PHE A 156 11.63 1.67 -6.05
CA PHE A 156 12.92 2.33 -5.89
C PHE A 156 13.52 2.78 -7.23
N SER A 157 13.46 1.93 -8.26
CA SER A 157 13.98 2.23 -9.60
C SER A 157 13.12 3.21 -10.41
N HIS A 158 11.91 3.54 -9.94
CA HIS A 158 10.94 4.38 -10.64
C HIS A 158 10.61 5.69 -9.91
N ASN A 159 11.48 6.13 -9.00
CA ASN A 159 11.38 7.42 -8.27
C ASN A 159 10.15 7.54 -7.35
N PHE A 160 9.60 6.42 -6.92
CA PHE A 160 8.63 6.40 -5.83
C PHE A 160 9.31 6.72 -4.50
N PHE A 161 8.56 7.26 -3.54
CA PHE A 161 9.07 7.67 -2.23
C PHE A 161 7.98 7.61 -1.15
N TYR A 162 8.34 7.83 0.11
CA TYR A 162 7.38 7.94 1.21
C TYR A 162 7.82 8.93 2.29
#